data_AF-A0A950ARJ4-F1
#
_entry.id   AF-A0A950ARJ4-F1
#
_cell.length_a   1.000
_cell.length_b   1.000
_cell.length_c   1.000
_cell.angle_alpha   90.00
_cell.angle_beta   90.00
_cell.angle_gamma   90.00
#
_symmetry.space_group_name_H-M   'P 1'
#
loop_
_entity.id
_entity.type
_entity.pdbx_description
1 polymer ?
#
loop_
_entity_poly.entity_id
_entity_poly.type
_entity_poly.pdbx_seq_one_letter_code
_entity_poly.pdbx_strand_id
1 'polypeptide(L)'
;MMGTRRQATPRVNACKAPTIRQSHDIDLRATGFQAGEEVAPARVSVDHNGLPIREGVEIPVDNTTAGLGGDPSAPGPILLQDHGNPVQFRNIWLLPLVD
;
A
#
# COMPACT_ATOMS: atom_id res chain seq x y z
N MET A 1 -6.34 -7.26 -0.92
CA MET A 1 -5.01 -6.59 -0.80
C MET A 1 -4.87 -5.66 -1.99
N MET A 2 -5.05 -4.36 -1.73
CA MET A 2 -4.86 -3.28 -2.72
C MET A 2 -3.37 -3.02 -2.92
N GLY A 3 -2.91 -2.76 -4.15
CA GLY A 3 -1.50 -2.49 -4.40
C GLY A 3 -1.20 -2.04 -5.83
N THR A 4 -0.23 -1.14 -5.98
CA THR A 4 0.13 -0.51 -7.27
C THR A 4 1.21 -1.29 -8.05
N ARG A 5 1.45 -2.57 -7.72
CA ARG A 5 2.53 -3.36 -8.32
C ARG A 5 2.32 -3.49 -9.84
N ARG A 6 3.28 -3.01 -10.64
CA ARG A 6 3.23 -2.93 -12.12
C ARG A 6 2.23 -1.91 -12.70
N GLN A 7 1.65 -1.03 -11.88
CA GLN A 7 0.67 -0.04 -12.34
C GLN A 7 1.19 1.39 -12.30
N ALA A 8 2.20 1.65 -11.48
CA ALA A 8 2.90 2.92 -11.49
C ALA A 8 4.42 2.67 -11.31
N THR A 9 5.28 3.51 -11.88
CA THR A 9 6.76 3.45 -11.72
C THR A 9 7.20 4.39 -10.61
N PRO A 10 8.00 3.98 -9.61
CA PRO A 10 8.37 4.86 -8.51
C PRO A 10 9.17 6.05 -9.03
N ARG A 11 8.99 7.23 -8.41
CA ARG A 11 9.66 8.47 -8.86
C ARG A 11 11.18 8.39 -8.73
N VAL A 12 11.66 7.70 -7.71
CA VAL A 12 13.07 7.51 -7.41
C VAL A 12 13.30 6.10 -6.86
N ASN A 13 14.49 5.55 -7.09
CA ASN A 13 14.96 4.35 -6.38
C ASN A 13 15.63 4.78 -5.07
N ALA A 14 14.96 4.52 -3.95
CA ALA A 14 15.45 4.87 -2.61
C ALA A 14 16.05 3.67 -1.86
N CYS A 15 16.36 2.56 -2.54
CA CYS A 15 16.90 1.35 -1.91
C CYS A 15 18.28 1.59 -1.29
N LYS A 16 18.46 1.17 -0.04
CA LYS A 16 19.80 0.98 0.55
C LYS A 16 20.36 -0.39 0.15
N ALA A 17 21.64 -0.61 0.45
CA ALA A 17 22.31 -1.89 0.23
C ALA A 17 21.58 -3.08 0.88
N PRO A 18 21.79 -4.32 0.39
CA PRO A 18 21.20 -5.53 0.97
C PRO A 18 21.48 -5.64 2.47
N THR A 19 20.55 -6.25 3.22
CA THR A 19 20.58 -6.44 4.69
C THR A 19 20.47 -5.16 5.52
N ILE A 20 20.56 -3.98 4.91
CA ILE A 20 20.26 -2.71 5.57
C ILE A 20 18.75 -2.52 5.64
N ARG A 21 18.29 -2.10 6.83
CA ARG A 21 16.88 -1.84 7.11
C ARG A 21 16.33 -0.75 6.19
N GLN A 22 15.21 -1.07 5.56
CA GLN A 22 14.39 -0.14 4.79
C GLN A 22 13.22 0.31 5.67
N SER A 23 12.86 1.59 5.61
CA SER A 23 11.62 2.10 6.21
C SER A 23 10.62 2.46 5.12
N HIS A 24 9.34 2.23 5.40
CA HIS A 24 8.23 2.66 4.57
C HIS A 24 7.23 3.39 5.44
N ASP A 25 6.83 4.57 5.01
CA ASP A 25 5.71 5.33 5.57
C ASP A 25 4.63 5.38 4.49
N ILE A 26 3.43 4.89 4.81
CA ILE A 26 2.37 4.63 3.83
C ILE A 26 1.08 5.27 4.30
N ASP A 27 0.58 6.22 3.52
CA ASP A 27 -0.78 6.75 3.68
C ASP A 27 -1.70 6.07 2.69
N LEU A 28 -2.71 5.36 3.20
CA LEU A 28 -3.72 4.70 2.40
C LEU A 28 -5.09 5.32 2.68
N ARG A 29 -5.63 6.02 1.67
CA ARG A 29 -7.04 6.44 1.65
C ARG A 29 -7.84 5.35 0.96
N ALA A 30 -8.78 4.74 1.69
CA ALA A 30 -9.65 3.71 1.15
C ALA A 30 -10.59 4.27 0.08
N THR A 31 -11.13 3.38 -0.74
CA THR A 31 -12.20 3.71 -1.71
C THR A 31 -13.43 4.21 -0.95
N GLY A 32 -13.99 5.34 -1.41
CA GLY A 32 -15.24 5.87 -0.87
C GLY A 32 -16.43 5.17 -1.50
N PHE A 33 -17.39 4.75 -0.68
CA PHE A 33 -18.66 4.17 -1.12
C PHE A 33 -19.85 4.98 -0.62
N GLN A 34 -20.87 5.15 -1.45
CA GLN A 34 -22.14 5.77 -1.08
C GLN A 34 -23.29 4.92 -1.64
N ALA A 35 -24.21 4.49 -0.78
CA ALA A 35 -25.35 3.64 -1.17
C ALA A 35 -24.94 2.37 -1.95
N GLY A 36 -23.74 1.83 -1.68
CA GLY A 36 -23.20 0.63 -2.34
C GLY A 36 -22.45 0.91 -3.65
N GLU A 37 -22.43 2.16 -4.13
CA GLU A 37 -21.71 2.58 -5.34
C GLU A 37 -20.38 3.23 -4.96
N GLU A 38 -19.33 2.94 -5.73
CA GLU A 38 -18.02 3.59 -5.59
C GLU A 38 -18.12 5.07 -6.02
N VAL A 39 -17.69 5.98 -5.14
CA VAL A 39 -17.72 7.43 -5.40
C VAL A 39 -16.34 8.06 -5.47
N ALA A 40 -15.30 7.39 -4.97
CA ALA A 40 -13.92 7.86 -5.05
C ALA A 40 -12.94 6.69 -4.98
N PRO A 41 -11.94 6.61 -5.88
CA PRO A 41 -10.98 5.52 -5.88
C PRO A 41 -10.04 5.60 -4.67
N ALA A 42 -9.57 4.44 -4.21
CA ALA A 42 -8.51 4.38 -3.22
C ALA A 42 -7.23 5.08 -3.72
N ARG A 43 -6.51 5.73 -2.82
CA ARG A 43 -5.24 6.41 -3.11
C ARG A 43 -4.17 6.03 -2.11
N VAL A 44 -2.93 5.96 -2.59
CA VAL A 44 -1.76 5.68 -1.77
C VAL A 44 -0.63 6.68 -1.99
N SER A 45 -0.06 7.16 -0.89
CA SER A 45 1.24 7.82 -0.86
C SER A 45 2.23 6.92 -0.13
N VAL A 46 3.48 6.89 -0.59
CA VAL A 46 4.52 6.06 -0.03
C VAL A 46 5.83 6.82 -0.01
N ASP A 47 6.40 6.92 1.18
CA ASP A 47 7.77 7.33 1.39
C ASP A 47 8.62 6.10 1.67
N HIS A 48 9.76 5.98 0.98
CA HIS A 48 10.72 4.90 1.17
C HIS A 48 12.02 5.51 1.66
N ASN A 49 12.45 5.14 2.86
CA ASN A 49 13.61 5.72 3.53
C ASN A 49 13.55 7.26 3.66
N GLY A 50 12.34 7.81 3.87
CA GLY A 50 12.09 9.25 3.99
C GLY A 50 12.07 10.02 2.67
N LEU A 51 12.07 9.33 1.53
CA LEU A 51 11.94 9.94 0.20
C LEU A 51 10.59 9.57 -0.41
N PRO A 52 9.81 10.55 -0.93
CA PRO A 52 8.52 10.26 -1.56
C PRO A 52 8.74 9.52 -2.89
N ILE A 53 8.31 8.26 -2.94
CA ILE A 53 8.37 7.43 -4.14
C ILE A 53 7.00 7.34 -4.85
N ARG A 54 5.91 7.63 -4.12
CA ARG A 54 4.52 7.69 -4.58
C ARG A 54 3.80 8.83 -3.88
N GLU A 55 2.99 9.57 -4.62
CA GLU A 55 2.22 10.69 -4.07
C GLU A 55 0.80 10.62 -4.64
N GLY A 56 -0.18 10.30 -3.78
CA GLY A 56 -1.61 10.31 -4.12
C GLY A 56 -2.03 9.41 -5.27
N VAL A 57 -1.30 8.33 -5.53
CA VAL A 57 -1.50 7.45 -6.70
C VAL A 57 -2.79 6.65 -6.50
N GLU A 58 -3.67 6.69 -7.51
CA GLU A 58 -4.90 5.89 -7.51
C GLU A 58 -4.57 4.40 -7.59
N ILE A 59 -5.35 3.59 -6.90
CA ILE A 59 -5.27 2.13 -6.97
C ILE A 59 -6.43 1.67 -7.85
N PRO A 60 -6.20 1.40 -9.16
CA PRO A 60 -7.25 1.10 -10.11
C PRO A 60 -7.84 -0.32 -10.01
N VAL A 61 -7.30 -1.17 -9.11
CA VAL A 61 -7.76 -2.54 -8.94
C VAL A 61 -7.84 -2.92 -7.46
N ASP A 62 -8.93 -3.56 -7.08
CA ASP A 62 -9.20 -3.95 -5.70
C ASP A 62 -8.23 -5.03 -5.19
N ASN A 63 -7.67 -5.83 -6.12
CA ASN A 63 -6.79 -6.92 -5.77
C ASN A 63 -5.57 -7.06 -6.69
N THR A 64 -4.42 -7.29 -6.06
CA THR A 64 -3.23 -7.82 -6.73
C THR A 64 -3.42 -9.30 -7.12
N THR A 65 -2.54 -9.84 -7.96
CA THR A 65 -2.61 -11.22 -8.50
C THR A 65 -2.76 -12.33 -7.44
N ALA A 66 -2.34 -12.08 -6.19
CA ALA A 66 -2.47 -13.02 -5.07
C ALA A 66 -3.31 -12.45 -3.90
N GLY A 67 -4.18 -11.47 -4.17
CA GLY A 67 -5.06 -10.91 -3.17
C GLY A 67 -6.12 -11.93 -2.72
N LEU A 68 -6.45 -11.94 -1.43
CA LEU A 68 -7.48 -12.82 -0.85
C LEU A 68 -8.93 -12.46 -1.25
N GLY A 69 -9.12 -11.49 -2.15
CA GLY A 69 -10.45 -10.90 -2.37
C GLY A 69 -10.88 -10.04 -1.18
N GLY A 70 -12.19 -9.85 -1.05
CA GLY A 70 -12.83 -9.10 0.04
C GLY A 70 -13.79 -8.04 -0.50
N ASP A 71 -14.70 -7.60 0.37
CA ASP A 71 -15.57 -6.45 0.11
C ASP A 71 -14.73 -5.15 0.23
N PRO A 72 -14.52 -4.41 -0.87
CA PRO A 72 -13.73 -3.18 -0.84
C PRO A 72 -14.37 -2.06 -0.02
N SER A 73 -15.67 -2.16 0.31
CA SER A 73 -16.38 -1.19 1.15
C SER A 73 -16.17 -1.40 2.65
N ALA A 74 -15.59 -2.54 3.04
CA ALA A 74 -15.33 -2.89 4.43
C ALA A 74 -13.82 -2.82 4.78
N PRO A 75 -13.45 -2.48 6.02
CA PRO A 75 -12.07 -2.56 6.47
C PRO A 75 -11.49 -3.97 6.32
N GLY A 76 -10.26 -4.05 5.78
CA GLY A 76 -9.52 -5.30 5.61
C GLY A 76 -8.21 -5.33 6.41
N PRO A 77 -7.61 -6.52 6.60
CA PRO A 77 -6.34 -6.65 7.30
C PRO A 77 -5.16 -6.15 6.45
N ILE A 78 -4.04 -5.82 7.12
CA ILE A 78 -2.73 -5.72 6.47
C ILE A 78 -2.12 -7.12 6.35
N LEU A 79 -1.66 -7.45 5.15
CA LEU A 79 -1.00 -8.72 4.85
C LEU A 79 0.45 -8.45 4.41
N LEU A 80 1.39 -9.21 4.97
CA LEU A 80 2.78 -9.25 4.51
C LEU A 80 2.93 -10.45 3.58
N GLN A 81 3.33 -10.21 2.34
CA GLN A 81 3.50 -11.31 1.38
C GLN A 81 4.79 -12.10 1.65
N ASP A 82 4.67 -13.41 1.68
CA ASP A 82 5.77 -14.35 1.55
C ASP A 82 5.93 -14.74 0.07
N HIS A 83 7.13 -14.58 -0.45
CA HIS A 83 7.48 -14.90 -1.83
C HIS A 83 8.61 -15.95 -1.89
N GLY A 84 8.80 -16.74 -0.83
CA GLY A 84 9.80 -17.78 -0.70
C GLY A 84 11.20 -17.27 -0.34
N ASN A 85 11.33 -15.98 -0.01
CA ASN A 85 12.60 -15.34 0.34
C ASN A 85 12.58 -14.91 1.81
N PRO A 86 13.65 -15.17 2.59
CA PRO A 86 13.69 -14.78 3.99
C PRO A 86 13.73 -13.25 4.11
N VAL A 87 12.69 -12.67 4.73
CA VAL A 87 12.58 -11.25 5.03
C VAL A 87 12.19 -11.08 6.51
N GLN A 88 12.80 -10.10 7.17
CA GLN A 88 12.49 -9.79 8.56
C GLN A 88 11.87 -8.39 8.69
N PHE A 89 10.70 -8.33 9.30
CA PHE A 89 10.01 -7.08 9.60
C PHE A 89 10.21 -6.67 11.06
N ARG A 90 10.11 -5.37 11.34
CA ARG A 90 10.06 -4.81 12.70
C ARG A 90 9.33 -3.47 12.64
N ASN A 91 8.92 -2.93 13.78
CA ASN A 91 8.40 -1.56 13.86
C ASN A 91 7.19 -1.35 12.93
N ILE A 92 6.21 -2.24 13.01
CA ILE A 92 4.94 -2.14 12.26
C ILE A 92 3.88 -1.63 13.23
N TRP A 93 3.26 -0.51 12.89
CA TRP A 93 2.09 0.03 13.58
C TRP A 93 1.14 0.64 12.56
N LEU A 94 -0.08 0.88 13.03
CA LEU A 94 -1.18 1.42 12.25
C LEU A 94 -1.75 2.60 13.02
N LEU A 95 -1.99 3.70 12.32
CA LEU A 95 -2.69 4.86 12.85
C LEU A 95 -3.86 5.16 11.91
N PRO A 96 -5.05 5.49 12.44
CA PRO A 96 -6.11 6.06 11.62
C PRO A 96 -5.61 7.35 10.95
N LEU A 97 -5.98 7.54 9.68
CA LEU A 97 -5.80 8.84 9.05
C LEU A 97 -6.73 9.84 9.74
N VAL A 98 -6.16 10.99 10.10
CA VAL A 98 -6.93 12.12 10.65
C VAL A 98 -7.12 13.09 9.50
N ASP A 99 -8.37 13.34 9.13
CA ASP A 99 -8.75 14.30 8.10
C ASP A 99 -8.64 15.76 8.60
#